data_AF-A0A7X7V8Q5-F1
#
_entry.id   AF-A0A7X7V8Q5-F1
#
_cell.length_a   1.000
_cell.length_b   1.000
_cell.length_c   1.000
_cell.angle_alpha   90.00
_cell.angle_beta   90.00
_cell.angle_gamma   90.00
#
_symmetry.space_group_name_H-M   'P 1'
#
loop_
_entity.id
_entity.type
_entity.pdbx_description
1 polymer ?
#
loop_
_entity_poly.entity_id
_entity_poly.type
_entity_poly.pdbx_seq_one_letter_code
_entity_poly.pdbx_strand_id
1 'polypeptide(L)' 'GIHTVGELVGRSEQDLLDIRNFGSKSIDEVKAKLAELGLVLKDSSPGFDPLAAADQFAAAGDEDDEFIETEQY' A
#
# COMPACT_ATOMS: atom_id res chain seq x y z
N GLY A 1 0.01 2.11 -21.86
CA GLY A 1 0.59 1.09 -20.97
C GLY A 1 1.35 1.80 -19.86
N ILE A 2 1.81 1.07 -18.85
CA ILE A 2 2.72 1.59 -17.81
C ILE A 2 4.12 1.12 -18.21
N HIS A 3 5.06 2.05 -18.36
CA HIS A 3 6.41 1.74 -18.86
C HIS A 3 7.48 1.86 -17.77
N THR A 4 7.20 2.62 -16.72
CA THR A 4 8.12 2.89 -15.63
C THR A 4 7.48 2.67 -14.26
N VAL A 5 8.32 2.42 -13.25
CA VAL A 5 7.87 2.31 -11.86
C VAL A 5 7.29 3.64 -11.35
N GLY A 6 7.82 4.78 -11.81
CA GLY A 6 7.28 6.10 -11.47
C GLY A 6 5.84 6.30 -11.95
N GLU A 7 5.51 5.81 -13.15
CA GLU A 7 4.13 5.83 -13.65
C GLU A 7 3.20 4.89 -12.86
N LEU A 8 3.73 3.78 -12.34
CA LEU A 8 2.98 2.82 -11.53
C LEU A 8 2.61 3.41 -10.16
N VAL A 9 3.59 4.02 -9.49
CA VAL A 9 3.44 4.63 -8.15
C VAL A 9 2.45 5.81 -8.16
N GLY A 10 2.38 6.55 -9.27
CA GLY A 10 1.46 7.67 -9.43
C GLY A 10 0.00 7.28 -9.69
N ARG A 11 -0.30 6.00 -9.92
CA ARG A 11 -1.65 5.47 -10.16
C ARG A 11 -2.30 5.00 -8.86
N SER A 12 -3.64 5.08 -8.83
CA SER A 12 -4.42 4.51 -7.74
C SER A 12 -4.50 3.00 -7.89
N GLU A 13 -4.79 2.31 -6.80
CA GLU A 13 -5.09 0.87 -6.84
C GLU A 13 -6.26 0.55 -7.75
N GLN A 14 -7.31 1.37 -7.71
CA GLN A 14 -8.49 1.23 -8.57
C GLN A 14 -8.13 1.36 -10.06
N ASP A 15 -7.30 2.33 -10.43
CA ASP A 15 -6.80 2.47 -11.81
C ASP A 15 -6.03 1.24 -12.26
N LEU A 16 -5.35 0.55 -11.34
CA LEU A 16 -4.66 -0.70 -11.63
C LEU A 16 -5.64 -1.87 -11.76
N LEU A 17 -6.69 -1.95 -10.94
CA LEU A 17 -7.75 -2.97 -11.04
C LEU A 17 -8.52 -2.89 -12.36
N ASP A 18 -8.67 -1.69 -12.94
CA ASP A 18 -9.34 -1.50 -14.24
C ASP A 18 -8.54 -2.05 -15.44
N ILE A 19 -7.24 -2.35 -15.25
CA ILE A 19 -6.42 -2.95 -16.30
C ILE A 19 -6.73 -4.44 -16.40
N ARG A 20 -7.18 -4.90 -17.57
CA ARG A 20 -7.59 -6.29 -17.85
C ARG A 20 -6.64 -7.42 -17.37
N ASN A 21 -5.34 -7.14 -17.24
CA ASN A 21 -4.32 -8.11 -16.79
C ASN A 21 -3.89 -7.94 -15.32
N PHE A 22 -4.47 -6.98 -14.62
CA PHE A 22 -4.26 -6.75 -13.20
C PHE A 22 -5.46 -7.31 -12.42
N GLY A 23 -5.15 -8.03 -11.36
CA GLY A 23 -6.11 -8.43 -10.34
C GLY A 23 -5.51 -8.20 -8.96
N SER A 24 -6.27 -8.50 -7.91
CA SER A 24 -5.87 -8.28 -6.52
C SER A 24 -4.48 -8.85 -6.21
N LYS A 25 -4.19 -10.07 -6.68
CA LYS A 25 -2.86 -10.69 -6.50
C LYS A 25 -1.72 -9.89 -7.15
N SER A 26 -1.90 -9.41 -8.38
CA SER A 26 -0.88 -8.62 -9.06
C SER A 26 -0.62 -7.29 -8.36
N ILE A 27 -1.64 -6.73 -7.72
CA ILE A 27 -1.54 -5.48 -6.95
C ILE A 27 -0.79 -5.72 -5.65
N ASP A 28 -1.09 -6.79 -4.92
CA ASP A 28 -0.37 -7.15 -3.70
C ASP A 28 1.11 -7.37 -3.98
N GLU A 29 1.44 -8.05 -5.07
CA GLU A 29 2.82 -8.24 -5.52
C GLU A 29 3.52 -6.90 -5.84
N VAL A 30 2.81 -5.95 -6.46
CA VAL A 30 3.33 -4.61 -6.73
C VAL A 30 3.55 -3.84 -5.43
N LYS A 31 2.59 -3.86 -4.50
CA LYS A 31 2.70 -3.18 -3.20
C LYS A 31 3.87 -3.72 -2.39
N ALA A 32 4.03 -5.04 -2.31
CA ALA A 32 5.15 -5.65 -1.61
C ALA A 32 6.50 -5.19 -2.17
N LYS A 33 6.65 -5.19 -3.50
CA LYS A 33 7.88 -4.72 -4.17
C LYS A 33 8.12 -3.22 -3.98
N LEU A 34 7.06 -2.41 -3.96
CA LEU A 34 7.19 -0.99 -3.68
C LEU A 34 7.61 -0.76 -2.21
N ALA A 35 7.06 -1.52 -1.27
CA ALA A 35 7.43 -1.45 0.15
C ALA A 35 8.90 -1.82 0.39
N GLU A 36 9.43 -2.83 -0.32
CA GLU A 36 10.87 -3.15 -0.31
C GLU A 36 11.76 -1.97 -0.74
N LEU A 37 11.23 -1.08 -1.58
CA LEU A 37 11.90 0.11 -2.09
C LEU A 37 11.58 1.38 -1.26
N GLY A 38 10.78 1.26 -0.20
CA GLY A 38 10.30 2.40 0.58
C GLY A 38 9.30 3.29 -0.17
N LEU A 39 8.63 2.74 -1.19
CA LEU A 39 7.62 3.40 -2.01
C LEU A 39 6.22 2.85 -1.71
N VAL A 40 5.20 3.66 -1.95
CA VAL A 40 3.79 3.28 -1.75
C VAL A 40 2.94 3.73 -2.93
N LEU A 41 1.90 2.97 -3.26
CA LEU A 41 0.92 3.41 -4.26
C LEU A 41 0.13 4.62 -3.73
N LYS A 42 -0.33 5.47 -4.65
CA LYS A 42 -1.08 6.70 -4.33
C LYS A 42 -2.35 6.48 -3.49
N ASP A 43 -2.95 5.28 -3.56
CA ASP A 43 -4.20 4.94 -2.87
C ASP A 43 -4.01 4.04 -1.64
N SER A 44 -2.76 3.69 -1.29
CA SER A 44 -2.48 2.90 -0.09
C SER A 44 -2.61 3.78 1.15
N SER A 45 -3.85 3.94 1.65
CA SER A 45 -4.29 4.64 2.87
C SER A 45 -3.59 5.98 3.20
N PRO A 46 -4.33 7.10 3.31
CA PRO A 46 -3.77 8.33 3.88
C PRO A 46 -3.46 8.11 5.37
N GLY A 47 -2.26 7.59 5.66
CA GLY A 47 -1.82 7.18 7.00
C GLY A 47 -0.82 6.03 7.01
N PHE A 48 -0.60 5.32 5.89
CA PHE A 48 0.41 4.25 5.82
C PHE A 48 1.79 4.86 5.52
N ASP A 49 2.51 5.22 6.59
CA ASP A 49 3.93 5.56 6.51
C ASP A 49 4.74 4.26 6.73
N PRO A 50 5.30 3.64 5.68
CA PRO A 50 6.05 2.39 5.81
C PRO A 50 7.30 2.56 6.67
N LEU A 51 7.86 3.78 6.78
CA LEU A 51 8.98 4.05 7.67
C LEU A 51 8.54 4.05 9.13
N ALA A 52 7.35 4.60 9.43
CA ALA A 52 6.75 4.50 10.76
C ALA A 52 6.31 3.07 11.09
N ALA A 53 5.78 2.32 10.12
CA ALA A 53 5.38 0.92 10.30
C ALA A 53 6.58 0.00 10.58
N ALA A 54 7.74 0.25 9.96
CA ALA A 54 8.97 -0.48 10.22
C ALA A 54 9.52 -0.23 11.64
N ASP A 55 9.40 1.00 12.15
CA ASP A 55 9.76 1.34 13.53
C ASP A 55 8.76 0.75 14.55
N GLN A 56 7.45 0.77 14.23
CA GLN A 56 6.39 0.17 15.05
C GLN A 56 6.55 -1.35 15.18
N PHE A 57 6.91 -2.07 14.12
CA PHE A 57 7.14 -3.52 14.18
C PHE A 57 8.45 -3.89 14.92
N ALA A 58 9.43 -2.99 14.97
CA ALA A 58 10.65 -3.18 15.75
C ALA A 58 10.47 -2.85 17.24
N ALA A 59 9.48 -2.02 17.59
CA ALA A 59 9.22 -1.55 18.94
C ALA A 59 8.04 -2.25 19.65
N ALA A 60 7.11 -2.88 18.92
CA ALA A 60 5.94 -3.57 19.47
C ALA A 60 6.10 -5.09 19.38
N GLY A 61 6.79 -5.68 20.37
CA GLY A 61 6.42 -7.01 20.81
C GLY A 61 5.20 -6.86 21.70
N ASP A 62 4.06 -7.42 21.27
CA ASP A 62 2.68 -7.19 21.75
C ASP A 62 2.08 -5.86 21.26
N GLU A 63 0.90 -5.97 20.63
CA GLU A 63 -0.19 -4.98 20.50
C GLU A 63 -0.82 -5.03 19.09
N ASP A 64 -2.07 -5.47 19.11
CA ASP A 64 -2.98 -5.82 18.04
C ASP A 64 -3.11 -4.80 16.89
N ASP A 65 -3.34 -5.34 15.69
CA ASP A 65 -3.81 -4.65 14.47
C ASP A 65 -5.11 -3.87 14.79
N GLU A 66 -4.98 -2.62 15.25
CA GLU A 66 -6.10 -1.76 15.60
C GLU A 66 -6.75 -1.21 14.31
N PHE A 67 -7.74 -1.94 13.81
CA PHE A 67 -8.65 -1.51 12.76
C PHE A 67 -9.32 -0.20 13.20
N ILE A 68 -8.94 0.94 12.60
CA ILE A 68 -9.51 2.24 12.96
C ILE A 68 -11.02 2.24 12.63
N GLU A 69 -11.85 2.08 13.66
CA GLU A 69 -13.30 2.29 13.63
C GLU A 69 -13.58 3.76 13.29
N THR A 70 -14.04 4.04 12.06
CA THR A 70 -14.61 5.36 11.76
C THR A 70 -16.02 5.43 12.35
N GLU A 71 -16.14 5.98 13.55
CA GLU A 71 -17.42 6.44 14.13
C GLU A 71 -18.16 7.32 13.12
N GLN A 72 -19.30 6.83 12.63
CA GLN A 72 -20.31 7.63 11.94
C GLN A 72 -21.49 7.80 12.91
N TYR A 73 -21.63 9.04 13.40
CA TYR A 73 -22.63 9.51 14.36
C TYR A 73 -24.07 9.38 13.85
#